data_AF-A0A949PQB8-F1
#
_entry.id   AF-A0A949PQB8-F1
#
_cell.length_a   1.000
_cell.length_b   1.000
_cell.length_c   1.000
_cell.angle_alpha   90.00
_cell.angle_beta   90.00
_cell.angle_gamma   90.00
#
_symmetry.space_group_name_H-M   'P 1'
#
loop_
_entity.id
_entity.type
_entity.pdbx_description
1 polymer ?
#
loop_
_entity_poly.entity_id
_entity_poly.type
_entity_poly.pdbx_seq_one_letter_code
_entity_poly.pdbx_strand_id
1 'polypeptide(L)'
;MKHIRVETQPNIKEISMSSTPPSPDNDSQPIHLIIADVWTEGEKTPVEVHLLLKADEDDDLVETVLGILSEEGYSEAELLEIGTITEEPEEEPHKSAWKTALGGEVALIEFEDDEE
;
A
#
# COMPACT_ATOMS: atom_id res chain seq x y z
N MET A 1 -17.69 -10.70 -70.94
CA MET A 1 -17.17 -10.30 -69.61
C MET A 1 -18.28 -9.59 -68.85
N LYS A 2 -18.66 -10.06 -67.66
CA LYS A 2 -19.48 -9.33 -66.69
C LYS A 2 -18.84 -9.55 -65.32
N HIS A 3 -18.41 -8.45 -64.70
CA HIS A 3 -17.63 -8.47 -63.47
C HIS A 3 -18.53 -8.76 -62.27
N ILE A 4 -18.13 -9.73 -61.44
CA ILE A 4 -18.72 -9.99 -60.12
C ILE A 4 -18.17 -8.94 -59.16
N ARG A 5 -19.06 -8.15 -58.58
CA ARG A 5 -18.74 -7.22 -57.48
C ARG A 5 -18.95 -7.96 -56.17
N VAL A 6 -17.88 -8.18 -55.43
CA VAL A 6 -17.92 -8.65 -54.04
C VAL A 6 -18.05 -7.41 -53.16
N GLU A 7 -19.20 -7.27 -52.51
CA GLU A 7 -19.42 -6.23 -51.50
C GLU A 7 -19.42 -6.93 -50.13
N THR A 8 -18.32 -6.77 -49.40
CA THR A 8 -18.21 -7.27 -48.02
C THR A 8 -18.93 -6.29 -47.11
N GLN A 9 -20.08 -6.68 -46.58
CA GLN A 9 -20.68 -6.01 -45.43
C GLN A 9 -20.05 -6.58 -44.16
N PRO A 10 -19.44 -5.77 -43.27
CA PRO A 10 -19.25 -6.17 -41.90
C PRO A 10 -20.51 -5.79 -41.10
N ASN A 11 -21.22 -6.79 -40.59
CA ASN A 11 -22.22 -6.58 -39.56
C ASN A 11 -22.04 -7.63 -38.45
N ILE A 12 -21.48 -7.21 -37.32
CA ILE A 12 -21.64 -7.89 -36.02
C ILE A 12 -21.66 -6.83 -34.92
N LYS A 13 -22.90 -6.46 -34.57
CA LYS A 13 -23.52 -6.46 -33.23
C LYS A 13 -22.68 -6.08 -32.00
N GLU A 14 -23.25 -5.09 -31.30
CA GLU A 14 -23.49 -5.02 -29.86
C GLU A 14 -22.34 -4.65 -28.89
N ILE A 15 -22.72 -3.73 -27.98
CA ILE A 15 -22.05 -3.26 -26.75
C ILE A 15 -20.72 -2.51 -26.98
N SER A 16 -20.36 -1.44 -26.29
CA SER A 16 -20.67 -1.02 -24.92
C SER A 16 -20.29 0.47 -24.79
N MET A 17 -21.05 1.18 -23.95
CA MET A 17 -20.63 2.30 -23.10
C MET A 17 -19.86 3.45 -23.78
N SER A 18 -20.55 4.59 -23.87
CA SER A 18 -19.96 5.92 -23.84
C SER A 18 -18.74 5.93 -22.92
N SER A 19 -17.55 6.06 -23.52
CA SER A 19 -16.30 6.29 -22.80
C SER A 19 -16.44 7.56 -21.98
N THR A 20 -16.83 7.39 -20.72
CA THR A 20 -16.26 8.20 -19.64
C THR A 20 -14.75 8.07 -19.81
N PRO A 21 -14.00 9.17 -19.94
CA PRO A 21 -12.55 9.05 -19.86
C PRO A 21 -12.24 8.37 -18.52
N PRO A 22 -11.35 7.37 -18.44
CA PRO A 22 -10.82 7.03 -17.13
C PRO A 22 -10.31 8.35 -16.57
N SER A 23 -10.81 8.71 -15.37
CA SER A 23 -10.13 9.69 -14.54
C SER A 23 -8.65 9.36 -14.56
N PRO A 24 -7.73 10.33 -14.52
CA PRO A 24 -6.35 9.98 -14.21
C PRO A 24 -6.39 9.32 -12.83
N ASP A 25 -6.37 7.99 -12.82
CA ASP A 25 -5.91 7.20 -11.69
C ASP A 25 -4.51 7.76 -11.42
N ASN A 26 -4.44 8.71 -10.49
CA ASN A 26 -3.21 9.17 -9.93
C ASN A 26 -2.76 8.04 -8.98
N ASP A 27 -2.45 6.89 -9.58
CA ASP A 27 -2.23 5.55 -9.01
C ASP A 27 -0.89 5.46 -8.25
N SER A 28 -0.44 6.59 -7.72
CA SER A 28 0.70 6.69 -6.81
C SER A 28 0.18 7.33 -5.54
N GLN A 29 -0.76 6.66 -4.87
CA GLN A 29 -1.03 7.04 -3.49
C GLN A 29 0.29 6.86 -2.73
N PRO A 30 0.69 7.88 -1.95
CA PRO A 30 1.93 7.81 -1.19
C PRO A 30 1.93 6.61 -0.24
N ILE A 31 3.09 5.97 -0.08
CA ILE A 31 3.28 4.97 0.99
C ILE A 31 3.72 5.72 2.23
N HIS A 32 3.05 5.50 3.34
CA HIS A 32 3.42 6.07 4.63
C HIS A 32 4.43 5.15 5.31
N LEU A 33 5.49 5.72 5.87
CA LEU A 33 6.45 5.03 6.73
C LEU A 33 6.23 5.55 8.15
N ILE A 34 5.96 4.67 9.10
CA ILE A 34 5.75 5.04 10.50
C ILE A 34 6.76 4.27 11.34
N ILE A 35 7.50 5.00 12.17
CA ILE A 35 8.40 4.45 13.16
C ILE A 35 7.67 4.53 14.50
N ALA A 36 7.56 3.40 15.18
CA ALA A 36 6.93 3.32 16.48
C ALA A 36 7.71 2.40 17.42
N ASP A 37 7.71 2.72 18.71
CA ASP A 37 8.09 1.80 19.77
C ASP A 37 6.84 1.05 20.24
N VAL A 38 6.94 -0.27 20.34
CA VAL A 38 5.82 -1.12 20.79
C VAL A 38 6.20 -1.96 22.00
N TRP A 39 5.23 -2.17 22.89
CA TRP A 39 5.38 -2.98 24.09
C TRP A 39 4.40 -4.14 24.07
N THR A 40 4.92 -5.34 24.35
CA THR A 40 4.06 -6.50 24.62
C THR A 40 3.64 -6.54 26.10
N GLU A 41 2.60 -7.32 26.40
CA GLU A 41 2.04 -7.36 27.74
C GLU A 41 3.06 -7.82 28.79
N GLY A 42 3.42 -6.92 29.71
CA GLY A 42 4.33 -7.23 30.82
C GLY A 42 5.81 -7.00 30.52
N GLU A 43 6.15 -6.58 29.30
CA GLU A 43 7.51 -6.17 28.95
C GLU A 43 7.78 -4.72 29.33
N LYS A 44 9.06 -4.40 29.56
CA LYS A 44 9.52 -3.06 29.93
C LYS A 44 10.36 -2.40 28.84
N THR A 45 10.89 -3.21 27.93
CA THR A 45 11.72 -2.80 26.82
C THR A 45 10.83 -2.68 25.60
N PRO A 46 10.77 -1.51 24.95
CA PRO A 46 10.10 -1.39 23.66
C PRO A 46 10.88 -2.16 22.59
N VAL A 47 10.16 -2.58 21.55
CA VAL A 47 10.72 -3.02 20.27
C VAL A 47 10.44 -1.92 19.26
N GLU A 48 11.46 -1.48 18.52
CA GLU A 48 11.29 -0.51 17.43
C GLU A 48 10.67 -1.23 16.23
N VAL A 49 9.60 -0.69 15.69
CA VAL A 49 8.93 -1.21 14.51
C VAL A 49 8.78 -0.14 13.43
N HIS A 50 9.02 -0.54 12.19
CA HIS A 50 8.74 0.27 11.02
C HIS A 50 7.54 -0.29 10.27
N LEU A 51 6.48 0.51 10.15
CA LEU A 51 5.28 0.17 9.41
C LEU A 51 5.24 0.90 8.08
N LEU A 52 4.97 0.15 7.01
CA LEU A 52 4.71 0.70 5.69
C LEU A 52 3.29 0.33 5.25
N LEU A 53 2.48 1.33 4.95
CA LEU A 53 1.13 1.13 4.45
C LEU A 53 0.72 2.21 3.46
N LYS A 54 -0.23 1.85 2.61
CA LYS A 54 -0.98 2.78 1.78
C LYS A 54 -2.17 3.27 2.61
N ALA A 55 -2.33 4.58 2.74
CA ALA A 55 -3.48 5.19 3.40
C ALA A 55 -4.16 6.19 2.45
N ASP A 56 -5.48 6.32 2.56
CA ASP A 56 -6.20 7.33 1.80
C ASP A 56 -6.07 8.71 2.45
N GLU A 57 -6.33 9.78 1.71
CA GLU A 57 -6.18 11.15 2.26
C GLU A 57 -7.19 11.45 3.38
N ASP A 58 -8.31 10.73 3.39
CA ASP A 58 -9.38 10.86 4.38
C ASP A 58 -9.20 9.96 5.61
N ASP A 59 -8.24 9.02 5.59
CA ASP A 59 -8.01 8.09 6.70
C ASP A 59 -7.18 8.72 7.82
N ASP A 60 -7.56 8.47 9.07
CA ASP A 60 -6.73 8.82 10.22
C ASP A 60 -5.58 7.79 10.33
N LEU A 61 -4.40 8.19 9.86
CA LEU A 61 -3.23 7.33 9.82
C LEU A 61 -2.83 6.82 11.21
N VAL A 62 -2.99 7.65 12.25
CA VAL A 62 -2.64 7.26 13.62
C VAL A 62 -3.59 6.19 14.12
N GLU A 63 -4.90 6.39 13.95
CA GLU A 63 -5.91 5.40 14.33
C GLU A 63 -5.70 4.08 13.57
N THR A 64 -5.41 4.17 12.27
CA THR A 64 -5.13 3.01 11.42
C THR A 64 -3.93 2.21 11.92
N VAL A 65 -2.81 2.89 12.17
CA VAL A 65 -1.57 2.25 12.66
C VAL A 65 -1.78 1.63 14.04
N LEU A 66 -2.39 2.35 14.98
CA LEU A 66 -2.68 1.81 16.31
C LEU A 66 -3.61 0.60 16.26
N GLY A 67 -4.58 0.60 15.34
CA GLY A 67 -5.46 -0.54 15.07
C GLY A 67 -4.66 -1.76 14.62
N ILE A 68 -3.79 -1.59 13.62
CA ILE A 68 -2.91 -2.65 13.11
C ILE A 68 -2.01 -3.22 14.21
N LEU A 69 -1.36 -2.35 14.99
CA LEU A 69 -0.48 -2.77 16.08
C LEU A 69 -1.24 -3.52 17.18
N SER A 70 -2.47 -3.11 17.46
CA SER A 70 -3.35 -3.82 18.39
C SER A 70 -3.76 -5.21 17.84
N GLU A 71 -3.99 -5.32 16.52
CA GLU A 71 -4.31 -6.59 15.86
C GLU A 71 -3.13 -7.56 15.84
N GLU A 72 -1.90 -7.06 15.71
CA GLU A 72 -0.66 -7.85 15.82
C GLU A 72 -0.39 -8.33 17.25
N GLY A 73 -1.02 -7.70 18.25
CA GLY A 73 -0.99 -8.14 19.65
C GLY A 73 -0.12 -7.30 20.58
N TYR A 74 0.35 -6.13 20.13
CA TYR A 74 1.03 -5.17 21.01
C TYR A 74 0.02 -4.53 21.98
N SER A 75 0.44 -4.36 23.23
CA SER A 75 -0.40 -3.80 24.30
C SER A 75 -0.33 -2.28 24.37
N GLU A 76 0.82 -1.71 24.04
CA GLU A 76 1.05 -0.27 23.98
C GLU A 76 1.94 0.04 22.78
N ALA A 77 1.73 1.21 22.18
CA ALA A 77 2.50 1.70 21.04
C ALA A 77 2.69 3.21 21.14
N GLU A 78 3.90 3.67 20.86
CA GLU A 78 4.28 5.08 20.81
C GLU A 78 4.81 5.39 19.41
N LEU A 79 4.08 6.20 18.65
CA LEU A 79 4.51 6.62 17.32
C LEU A 79 5.58 7.71 17.46
N LEU A 80 6.79 7.41 16.99
CA LEU A 80 7.96 8.29 17.08
C LEU A 80 8.05 9.22 15.85
N GLU A 81 7.88 8.66 14.66
CA GLU A 81 7.99 9.40 13.41
C GLU A 81 6.95 8.92 12.38
N ILE A 82 6.36 9.86 11.64
CA ILE A 82 5.46 9.59 10.54
C ILE A 82 6.01 10.29 9.30
N GLY A 83 6.44 9.51 8.34
CA GLY A 83 6.99 9.93 7.06
C GLY A 83 6.17 9.43 5.87
N THR A 84 6.61 9.82 4.69
CA THR A 84 5.99 9.41 3.43
C THR A 84 7.06 9.13 2.40
N ILE A 85 6.94 8.00 1.73
CA ILE A 85 7.85 7.50 0.71
C ILE A 85 7.09 7.43 -0.62
N THR A 86 7.59 8.16 -1.61
CA THR A 86 7.03 8.21 -2.96
C THR A 86 7.82 7.37 -3.96
N GLU A 87 9.00 6.89 -3.59
CA GLU A 87 9.93 6.16 -4.46
C GLU A 87 10.36 4.83 -3.82
N GLU A 88 10.76 3.85 -4.64
CA GLU A 88 11.19 2.54 -4.13
C GLU A 88 12.45 2.67 -3.26
N PRO A 89 12.46 2.15 -2.01
CA PRO A 89 13.69 2.07 -1.22
C PRO A 89 14.72 1.14 -1.87
N GLU A 90 16.00 1.43 -1.67
CA GLU A 90 17.08 0.56 -2.15
C GLU A 90 17.46 -0.53 -1.14
N GLU A 91 17.31 -0.23 0.16
CA GLU A 91 17.73 -1.08 1.25
C GLU A 91 16.63 -2.06 1.72
N GLU A 92 17.02 -3.28 2.01
CA GLU A 92 16.19 -4.26 2.73
C GLU A 92 16.38 -4.05 4.24
N PRO A 93 15.35 -4.22 5.07
CA PRO A 93 14.02 -4.79 4.76
C PRO A 93 12.98 -3.81 4.17
N HIS A 94 13.26 -2.50 4.13
CA HIS A 94 12.29 -1.48 3.71
C HIS A 94 11.80 -1.62 2.27
N LYS A 95 12.68 -2.03 1.34
CA LYS A 95 12.34 -2.23 -0.07
C LYS A 95 11.27 -3.32 -0.27
N SER A 96 11.41 -4.46 0.40
CA SER A 96 10.38 -5.52 0.39
C SER A 96 9.07 -5.03 1.02
N ALA A 97 9.15 -4.39 2.18
CA ALA A 97 7.96 -3.84 2.84
C ALA A 97 7.21 -2.81 1.99
N TRP A 98 7.93 -1.94 1.27
CA TRP A 98 7.31 -0.95 0.37
C TRP A 98 6.55 -1.62 -0.77
N LYS A 99 7.04 -2.75 -1.30
CA LYS A 99 6.33 -3.52 -2.34
C LYS A 99 5.04 -4.15 -1.82
N THR A 100 5.06 -4.63 -0.58
CA THR A 100 3.85 -5.13 0.10
C THR A 100 2.84 -4.00 0.29
N ALA A 101 3.29 -2.83 0.77
CA ALA A 101 2.47 -1.62 0.92
C ALA A 101 1.86 -1.14 -0.42
N LEU A 102 2.63 -1.19 -1.51
CA LEU A 102 2.12 -0.91 -2.85
C LEU A 102 1.03 -1.89 -3.30
N GLY A 103 1.09 -3.15 -2.85
CA GLY A 103 0.06 -4.15 -3.08
C GLY A 103 -1.25 -3.87 -2.34
N GLY A 104 -1.26 -2.89 -1.43
CA GLY A 104 -2.39 -2.58 -0.55
C GLY A 104 -2.39 -3.41 0.75
N GLU A 105 -1.33 -4.16 1.02
CA GLU A 105 -1.13 -4.88 2.27
C GLU A 105 -0.27 -4.07 3.23
N VAL A 106 -0.45 -4.23 4.53
CA VAL A 106 0.42 -3.57 5.51
C VAL A 106 1.69 -4.39 5.67
N ALA A 107 2.85 -3.73 5.70
CA ALA A 107 4.11 -4.34 6.06
C ALA A 107 4.61 -3.81 7.40
N LEU A 108 4.91 -4.71 8.32
CA LEU A 108 5.49 -4.41 9.61
C LEU A 108 6.89 -5.04 9.68
N ILE A 109 7.88 -4.25 10.08
CA ILE A 109 9.26 -4.66 10.25
C ILE A 109 9.60 -4.46 11.73
N GLU A 110 10.00 -5.53 12.41
CA GLU A 110 10.48 -5.47 13.80
C GLU A 110 12.01 -5.38 13.80
N PHE A 111 12.55 -4.41 14.54
CA PHE A 111 13.97 -4.29 14.83
C PHE A 111 14.17 -4.79 16.26
N GLU A 112 14.43 -6.08 16.38
CA GLU A 112 15.00 -6.62 17.61
C GLU A 112 16.42 -6.06 17.69
N ASP A 113 16.77 -5.39 18.80
CA ASP A 113 18.14 -4.98 19.09
C ASP A 113 18.96 -6.26 19.29
N ASP A 114 19.40 -6.88 18.17
CA ASP A 114 20.38 -7.95 18.17
C ASP A 114 21.70 -7.30 18.63
N GLU A 115 21.84 -7.17 19.95
CA GLU A 115 23.10 -6.88 20.62
C GLU A 115 24.14 -7.93 20.17
N GLU A 116 24.98 -7.59 19.19
CA GLU A 116 26.27 -8.28 18.95
C GLU A 116 27.36 -7.83 19.95
#